data_AF-G1KF12-F1
#
_entry.id   AF-G1KF12-F1
#
_cell.length_a   1.000
_cell.length_b   1.000
_cell.length_c   1.000
_cell.angle_alpha   90.00
_cell.angle_beta   90.00
_cell.angle_gamma   90.00
#
_symmetry.space_group_name_H-M   'P 1'
#
loop_
_entity.id
_entity.type
_entity.pdbx_description
1 polymer ?
#
loop_
_entity_poly.entity_id
_entity_poly.type
_entity_poly.pdbx_seq_one_letter_code
_entity_poly.pdbx_strand_id
1 'polypeptide(L)'
;MRDASHKDGKNILKNTIRASPWQHPCRQPILSHQKQFLKLLLTQKNDHTARKSHSNPVIPAIKAFNNNKNCVIIIIIILALPFLLVTFTFSLPLGNMTKWQKKTPLEWLDYVNKEVKVHAEERHEYKGWVLTVDPVSANILLANLSENGKMSILAILGHAVQDVEIVAEADDEMKEKLAHLFMPEKSPTYSHEELDQKKNSLKSWLEKNHIPVEEQGELQSTLCVAGVLTINPPYGPKDCNSSNEIILSRVQQLVESYLALQQ
;
A
#
# COMPACT_ATOMS: atom_id res chain seq x y z
N MET A 1 54.76 -22.10 -58.67
CA MET A 1 55.24 -22.74 -57.43
C MET A 1 54.39 -22.21 -56.28
N ARG A 2 53.57 -23.10 -55.67
CA ARG A 2 53.03 -23.12 -54.29
C ARG A 2 52.35 -21.83 -53.77
N ASP A 3 51.03 -21.78 -53.63
CA ASP A 3 50.15 -22.42 -52.62
C ASP A 3 49.89 -21.54 -51.38
N ALA A 4 48.67 -21.72 -50.87
CA ALA A 4 48.09 -21.31 -49.59
C ALA A 4 47.63 -19.84 -49.47
N SER A 5 46.33 -19.55 -49.48
CA SER A 5 45.33 -19.86 -48.44
C SER A 5 45.60 -19.09 -47.14
N HIS A 6 44.97 -17.91 -47.01
CA HIS A 6 44.67 -17.34 -45.70
C HIS A 6 43.24 -16.83 -45.66
N LYS A 7 42.43 -17.63 -44.95
CA LYS A 7 41.18 -17.23 -44.32
C LYS A 7 41.56 -16.36 -43.12
N ASP A 8 40.91 -15.21 -42.98
CA ASP A 8 40.65 -14.67 -41.64
C ASP A 8 39.28 -14.01 -41.63
N GLY A 9 38.34 -14.75 -41.06
CA GLY A 9 37.02 -14.27 -40.72
C GLY A 9 37.12 -13.43 -39.44
N LYS A 10 36.74 -12.16 -39.52
CA LYS A 10 36.42 -11.38 -38.34
C LYS A 10 34.94 -11.53 -37.99
N ASN A 11 34.75 -12.15 -36.83
CA ASN A 11 33.52 -12.27 -36.06
C ASN A 11 32.73 -10.96 -36.04
N ILE A 12 31.58 -10.93 -36.72
CA ILE A 12 30.47 -10.07 -36.34
C ILE A 12 29.55 -10.95 -35.50
N LEU A 13 29.61 -10.74 -34.18
CA LEU A 13 28.71 -11.37 -33.22
C LEU A 13 27.28 -10.92 -33.54
N LYS A 14 26.54 -11.80 -34.21
CA LYS A 14 25.07 -11.73 -34.28
C LYS A 14 24.56 -12.11 -32.89
N ASN A 15 24.21 -11.12 -32.07
CA ASN A 15 23.34 -11.36 -30.91
C ASN A 15 21.92 -11.61 -31.41
N THR A 16 21.71 -12.82 -31.90
CA THR A 16 20.40 -13.44 -32.03
C THR A 16 19.87 -13.63 -30.62
N ILE A 17 18.99 -12.73 -30.20
CA ILE A 17 18.14 -12.92 -29.03
C ILE A 17 17.22 -14.11 -29.36
N ARG A 18 17.66 -15.29 -28.94
CA ARG A 18 16.81 -16.48 -28.89
C ARG A 18 15.88 -16.26 -27.71
N ALA A 19 14.66 -15.79 -28.00
CA ALA A 19 13.56 -15.86 -27.07
C ALA A 19 13.33 -17.34 -26.75
N SER A 20 13.85 -17.80 -25.61
CA SER A 20 13.50 -19.11 -25.09
C SER A 20 12.06 -19.06 -24.57
N PRO A 21 11.29 -20.15 -24.74
CA PRO A 21 9.84 -20.12 -24.57
C PRO A 21 9.49 -19.95 -23.10
N TRP A 22 8.59 -19.00 -22.84
CA TRP A 22 7.86 -18.87 -21.59
C TRP A 22 7.28 -20.23 -21.19
N GLN A 23 7.90 -20.88 -20.21
CA GLN A 23 7.27 -21.99 -19.51
C GLN A 23 6.16 -21.41 -18.64
N HIS A 24 4.92 -21.68 -19.04
CA HIS A 24 3.71 -21.35 -18.30
C HIS A 24 3.73 -21.99 -16.91
N PRO A 25 3.48 -21.23 -15.82
CA PRO A 25 3.00 -21.83 -14.59
C PRO A 25 1.48 -22.01 -14.70
N CYS A 26 1.05 -23.27 -14.69
CA CYS A 26 -0.22 -23.79 -14.19
C CYS A 26 -1.49 -22.92 -14.39
N ARG A 27 -2.08 -22.97 -15.59
CA ARG A 27 -3.54 -22.77 -15.75
C ARG A 27 -4.29 -24.08 -15.43
N GLN A 28 -4.31 -24.44 -14.17
CA GLN A 28 -5.38 -25.29 -13.59
C GLN A 28 -6.42 -24.34 -12.98
N PRO A 29 -7.70 -24.71 -12.84
CA PRO A 29 -8.77 -23.75 -12.56
C PRO A 29 -8.63 -23.15 -11.15
N ILE A 30 -8.02 -21.96 -11.07
CA ILE A 30 -7.82 -21.13 -9.86
C ILE A 30 -9.11 -21.00 -9.02
N LEU A 31 -10.27 -21.06 -9.68
CA LEU A 31 -11.58 -20.95 -9.05
C LEU A 31 -11.98 -22.14 -8.15
N SER A 32 -11.46 -23.36 -8.37
CA SER A 32 -11.81 -24.52 -7.53
C SER A 32 -11.03 -24.52 -6.22
N HIS A 33 -9.71 -24.31 -6.31
CA HIS A 33 -8.82 -24.26 -5.14
C HIS A 33 -9.10 -23.06 -4.26
N GLN A 34 -9.36 -21.87 -4.83
CA GLN A 34 -9.77 -20.70 -4.04
C GLN A 34 -11.09 -20.94 -3.29
N LYS A 35 -12.08 -21.59 -3.92
CA LYS A 35 -13.37 -21.89 -3.26
C LYS A 35 -13.21 -22.92 -2.13
N GLN A 36 -12.42 -23.97 -2.35
CA GLN A 36 -12.15 -24.99 -1.32
C GLN A 36 -11.36 -24.41 -0.15
N PHE A 37 -10.35 -23.58 -0.44
CA PHE A 37 -9.55 -22.91 0.59
C PHE A 37 -10.37 -21.89 1.37
N LEU A 38 -11.18 -21.07 0.69
CA LEU A 38 -12.08 -20.13 1.36
C LEU A 38 -13.11 -20.86 2.24
N LYS A 39 -13.57 -22.05 1.81
CA LYS A 39 -14.45 -22.91 2.61
C LYS A 39 -13.73 -23.44 3.86
N LEU A 40 -12.49 -23.89 3.74
CA LEU A 40 -11.65 -24.33 4.87
C LEU A 40 -11.43 -23.20 5.89
N LEU A 41 -11.12 -21.99 5.40
CA LEU A 41 -10.97 -20.79 6.24
C LEU A 41 -12.30 -20.38 6.91
N LEU A 42 -13.44 -20.62 6.25
CA LEU A 42 -14.76 -20.35 6.83
C LEU A 42 -15.18 -21.40 7.88
N THR A 43 -14.81 -22.67 7.69
CA THR A 43 -15.15 -23.75 8.63
C THR A 43 -14.36 -23.66 9.94
N GLN A 44 -13.11 -23.19 9.89
CA GLN A 44 -12.28 -22.96 11.09
C GLN A 44 -12.91 -21.96 12.09
N LYS A 45 -13.84 -21.10 11.65
CA LYS A 45 -14.56 -20.16 12.53
C LYS A 45 -15.71 -20.82 13.32
N ASN A 46 -16.20 -21.98 12.89
CA ASN A 46 -17.40 -22.59 13.48
C ASN A 46 -17.14 -23.52 14.66
N ASP A 47 -15.90 -23.98 14.89
CA ASP A 47 -15.60 -24.89 16.01
C ASP A 47 -15.36 -24.17 17.35
N HIS A 48 -15.17 -22.84 17.35
CA HIS A 48 -15.01 -22.07 18.58
C HIS A 48 -16.28 -21.35 19.08
N THR A 49 -17.44 -21.58 18.47
CA THR A 49 -18.71 -21.00 18.91
C THR A 49 -19.87 -22.01 18.91
N ALA A 50 -19.71 -23.11 19.64
CA ALA A 50 -20.80 -24.05 19.90
C ALA A 50 -21.01 -24.32 21.40
N ARG A 51 -21.62 -23.36 22.11
CA ARG A 51 -22.45 -23.61 23.31
C ARG A 51 -23.25 -22.36 23.73
N LYS A 52 -24.42 -22.18 23.13
CA LYS A 52 -25.75 -22.15 23.80
C LYS A 52 -26.80 -21.64 22.82
N SER A 53 -27.73 -22.52 22.51
CA SER A 53 -29.01 -22.26 21.87
C SER A 53 -29.95 -21.48 22.80
N HIS A 54 -30.78 -20.60 22.25
CA HIS A 54 -32.24 -20.80 22.20
C HIS A 54 -32.97 -19.70 21.39
N SER A 55 -33.95 -20.17 20.59
CA SER A 55 -35.13 -19.51 20.00
C SER A 55 -35.01 -18.42 18.92
N ASN A 56 -35.36 -18.84 17.69
CA ASN A 56 -35.90 -18.12 16.52
C ASN A 56 -37.32 -17.55 16.77
N PRO A 57 -38.01 -16.90 15.78
CA PRO A 57 -37.61 -15.97 14.72
C PRO A 57 -38.60 -14.75 14.66
N VAL A 58 -38.48 -13.82 13.68
CA VAL A 58 -39.60 -13.23 12.88
C VAL A 58 -39.04 -12.18 11.88
N ILE A 59 -39.42 -12.34 10.61
CA ILE A 59 -39.31 -11.39 9.50
C ILE A 59 -40.62 -10.58 9.42
N PRO A 60 -40.61 -9.29 9.02
CA PRO A 60 -41.43 -8.89 7.86
C PRO A 60 -40.67 -7.91 6.94
N ALA A 61 -40.55 -8.17 5.64
CA ALA A 61 -41.54 -7.84 4.60
C ALA A 61 -41.99 -6.36 4.62
N ILE A 62 -41.30 -5.50 3.85
CA ILE A 62 -41.80 -4.17 3.49
C ILE A 62 -42.39 -4.24 2.09
N LYS A 63 -43.72 -4.09 2.02
CA LYS A 63 -44.51 -3.95 0.80
C LYS A 63 -45.01 -2.52 0.75
N ALA A 64 -44.70 -1.84 -0.35
CA ALA A 64 -45.42 -0.75 -1.03
C ALA A 64 -46.11 0.34 -0.17
N PHE A 65 -45.61 1.56 -0.28
CA PHE A 65 -46.42 2.77 -0.12
C PHE A 65 -46.39 3.55 -1.43
N ASN A 66 -47.56 3.63 -2.08
CA ASN A 66 -47.83 4.41 -3.27
C ASN A 66 -48.84 5.50 -2.87
N ASN A 67 -48.53 6.75 -3.26
CA ASN A 67 -49.35 7.98 -3.30
C ASN A 67 -48.53 9.16 -2.76
N ASN A 68 -48.53 10.36 -3.32
CA ASN A 68 -49.01 10.94 -4.57
C ASN A 68 -48.39 12.37 -4.58
N LYS A 69 -48.10 12.94 -5.75
CA LYS A 69 -47.69 14.34 -6.02
C LYS A 69 -46.23 14.80 -5.80
N ASN A 70 -45.37 14.11 -5.06
CA ASN A 70 -43.95 14.53 -4.91
C ASN A 70 -42.98 13.97 -5.98
N CYS A 71 -43.35 12.91 -6.72
CA CYS A 71 -42.47 12.32 -7.73
C CYS A 71 -42.37 13.14 -9.04
N VAL A 72 -43.37 13.97 -9.36
CA VAL A 72 -43.34 14.75 -10.61
C VAL A 72 -42.37 15.94 -10.52
N ILE A 73 -42.20 16.51 -9.32
CA ILE A 73 -41.26 17.62 -9.08
C ILE A 73 -39.81 17.13 -9.09
N ILE A 74 -39.55 15.92 -8.58
CA ILE A 74 -38.21 15.33 -8.55
C ILE A 74 -37.72 14.95 -9.97
N ILE A 75 -38.62 14.55 -10.87
CA ILE A 75 -38.25 14.21 -12.26
C ILE A 75 -37.94 15.47 -13.09
N ILE A 76 -38.59 16.61 -12.81
CA ILE A 76 -38.31 17.88 -13.51
C ILE A 76 -36.94 18.46 -13.10
N ILE A 77 -36.53 18.30 -11.83
CA ILE A 77 -35.21 18.74 -11.35
C ILE A 77 -34.09 17.87 -11.95
N ILE A 78 -34.32 16.58 -12.16
CA ILE A 78 -33.31 15.65 -12.69
C ILE A 78 -33.13 15.79 -14.21
N LEU A 79 -34.14 16.23 -14.96
CA LEU A 79 -34.05 16.41 -16.42
C LEU A 79 -33.60 17.81 -16.86
N ALA A 80 -33.59 18.81 -15.98
CA ALA A 80 -33.09 20.16 -16.27
C ALA A 80 -31.60 20.38 -15.90
N LEU A 81 -30.95 19.39 -15.29
CA LEU A 81 -29.57 19.48 -14.78
C LEU A 81 -28.45 18.87 -15.65
N PRO A 82 -28.60 18.65 -16.98
CA PRO A 82 -27.42 18.44 -17.83
C PRO A 82 -27.13 19.60 -18.81
N PHE A 83 -27.85 20.73 -18.74
CA PHE A 83 -27.62 21.87 -19.66
C PHE A 83 -26.87 23.07 -19.06
N LEU A 84 -26.39 22.95 -17.81
CA LEU A 84 -25.55 23.97 -17.17
C LEU A 84 -24.19 23.43 -16.70
N LEU A 85 -23.63 22.46 -17.44
CA LEU A 85 -22.31 21.88 -17.14
C LEU A 85 -21.52 21.60 -18.42
N VAL A 86 -21.63 22.47 -19.42
CA VAL A 86 -20.69 22.53 -20.55
C VAL A 86 -20.40 24.01 -20.85
N THR A 87 -19.58 24.61 -19.99
CA THR A 87 -18.50 25.58 -20.28
C THR A 87 -18.01 26.17 -18.95
N PHE A 88 -17.65 25.34 -17.98
CA PHE A 88 -16.53 25.71 -17.13
C PHE A 88 -15.30 25.22 -17.88
N THR A 89 -14.87 26.02 -18.86
CA THR A 89 -13.43 26.11 -19.08
C THR A 89 -12.86 26.51 -17.73
N PHE A 90 -12.33 25.55 -16.98
CA PHE A 90 -11.23 25.81 -16.06
C PHE A 90 -10.09 26.32 -16.94
N SER A 91 -10.23 27.56 -17.41
CA SER A 91 -9.08 28.43 -17.50
C SER A 91 -8.68 28.56 -16.04
N LEU A 92 -7.79 27.66 -15.58
CA LEU A 92 -6.99 27.95 -14.42
C LEU A 92 -6.48 29.36 -14.72
N PRO A 93 -6.89 30.40 -13.97
CA PRO A 93 -6.19 31.66 -14.09
C PRO A 93 -4.74 31.26 -13.93
N LEU A 94 -3.85 31.74 -14.81
CA LEU A 94 -2.43 31.60 -14.61
C LEU A 94 -2.16 32.29 -13.27
N GLY A 95 -2.28 31.50 -12.21
CA GLY A 95 -2.51 31.98 -10.87
C GLY A 95 -1.27 32.77 -10.55
N ASN A 96 -1.47 34.01 -10.11
CA ASN A 96 -0.34 34.85 -9.76
C ASN A 96 0.50 34.06 -8.76
N MET A 97 1.67 33.56 -9.19
CA MET A 97 2.45 32.61 -8.41
C MET A 97 2.72 33.23 -7.05
N THR A 98 2.47 32.47 -5.99
CA THR A 98 2.66 32.95 -4.63
C THR A 98 4.13 33.30 -4.42
N LYS A 99 4.43 34.14 -3.42
CA LYS A 99 5.82 34.47 -3.06
C LYS A 99 6.62 33.21 -2.75
N TRP A 100 5.96 32.21 -2.15
CA TRP A 100 6.53 30.90 -1.88
C TRP A 100 6.90 30.13 -3.15
N GLN A 101 6.00 30.06 -4.14
CA GLN A 101 6.25 29.36 -5.40
C GLN A 101 7.36 30.01 -6.25
N LYS A 102 7.69 31.27 -6.00
CA LYS A 102 8.74 32.01 -6.71
C LYS A 102 10.15 31.77 -6.14
N LYS A 103 10.26 31.09 -5.00
CA LYS A 103 11.56 30.75 -4.40
C LYS A 103 12.29 29.72 -5.24
N THR A 104 13.61 29.76 -5.16
CA THR A 104 14.51 28.78 -5.77
C THR A 104 14.68 27.55 -4.87
N PRO A 105 15.12 26.41 -5.41
CA PRO A 105 15.45 25.23 -4.61
C PRO A 105 16.44 25.48 -3.47
N LEU A 106 17.40 26.39 -3.66
CA LEU A 106 18.36 26.77 -2.62
C LEU A 106 17.68 27.55 -1.49
N GLU A 107 16.76 28.47 -1.81
CA GLU A 107 16.00 29.18 -0.80
C GLU A 107 15.03 28.28 -0.03
N TRP A 108 14.48 27.22 -0.67
CA TRP A 108 13.66 26.24 0.04
C TRP A 108 14.48 25.35 0.97
N LEU A 109 15.74 25.08 0.62
CA LEU A 109 16.64 24.28 1.46
C LEU A 109 16.86 24.93 2.84
N ASP A 110 16.83 26.26 2.92
CA ASP A 110 16.93 27.01 4.18
C ASP A 110 15.78 26.74 5.16
N TYR A 111 14.69 26.09 4.73
CA TYR A 111 13.56 25.73 5.59
C TYR A 111 13.64 24.27 6.07
N VAL A 112 14.41 23.42 5.40
CA VAL A 112 14.51 21.99 5.74
C VAL A 112 15.09 21.82 7.14
N ASN A 113 14.51 20.90 7.93
CA ASN A 113 14.82 20.67 9.35
C ASN A 113 14.53 21.87 10.26
N LYS A 114 13.63 22.78 9.85
CA LYS A 114 13.13 23.86 10.70
C LYS A 114 11.66 23.65 11.01
N GLU A 115 11.27 24.00 12.22
CA GLU A 115 9.86 24.10 12.58
C GLU A 115 9.33 25.38 11.98
N VAL A 116 8.26 25.28 11.21
CA VAL A 116 7.65 26.43 10.54
C VAL A 116 6.17 26.55 10.89
N LYS A 117 5.67 27.76 10.77
CA LYS A 117 4.25 28.09 10.76
C LYS A 117 3.89 28.53 9.34
N VAL A 118 3.05 27.75 8.69
CA VAL A 118 2.59 27.95 7.31
C VAL A 118 1.19 28.53 7.34
N HIS A 119 1.07 29.72 6.76
CA HIS A 119 -0.22 30.36 6.49
C HIS A 119 -0.68 29.99 5.09
N ALA A 120 -1.83 29.32 5.00
CA ALA A 120 -2.41 28.89 3.74
C ALA A 120 -3.72 29.63 3.43
N GLU A 121 -4.23 29.43 2.22
CA GLU A 121 -5.52 29.98 1.79
C GLU A 121 -6.67 29.60 2.74
N GLU A 122 -7.71 30.44 2.76
CA GLU A 122 -8.87 30.29 3.64
C GLU A 122 -8.57 30.34 5.15
N ARG A 123 -7.48 31.02 5.54
CA ARG A 123 -7.03 31.22 6.94
C ARG A 123 -6.65 29.92 7.66
N HIS A 124 -6.28 28.90 6.91
CA HIS A 124 -5.69 27.70 7.51
C HIS A 124 -4.27 28.00 7.97
N GLU A 125 -3.94 27.54 9.16
CA GLU A 125 -2.62 27.64 9.75
C GLU A 125 -2.13 26.23 10.10
N TYR A 126 -0.90 25.94 9.70
CA TYR A 126 -0.27 24.66 9.97
C TYR A 126 1.08 24.91 10.64
N LYS A 127 1.39 24.12 11.67
CA LYS A 127 2.71 24.10 12.30
C LYS A 127 3.33 22.73 12.09
N GLY A 128 4.65 22.67 11.92
CA GLY A 128 5.39 21.42 11.86
C GLY A 128 6.81 21.56 11.32
N TRP A 129 7.57 20.47 11.33
CA TRP A 129 8.94 20.40 10.85
C TRP A 129 9.00 20.18 9.35
N VAL A 130 9.69 21.04 8.60
CA VAL A 130 9.82 20.86 7.15
C VAL A 130 10.76 19.70 6.85
N LEU A 131 10.23 18.68 6.19
CA LEU A 131 11.00 17.54 5.68
C LEU A 131 11.63 17.86 4.33
N THR A 132 10.82 18.41 3.42
CA THR A 132 11.23 18.75 2.06
C THR A 132 10.21 19.67 1.41
N VAL A 133 10.62 20.27 0.29
CA VAL A 133 9.77 21.05 -0.61
C VAL A 133 9.91 20.45 -2.00
N ASP A 134 8.79 20.09 -2.64
CA ASP A 134 8.82 19.63 -4.03
C ASP A 134 9.18 20.80 -4.96
N PRO A 135 10.30 20.77 -5.69
CA PRO A 135 10.72 21.90 -6.52
C PRO A 135 9.81 22.15 -7.72
N VAL A 136 8.95 21.20 -8.10
CA VAL A 136 8.02 21.35 -9.22
C VAL A 136 6.74 22.05 -8.78
N SER A 137 6.12 21.59 -7.69
CA SER A 137 4.82 22.10 -7.22
C SER A 137 4.92 23.13 -6.08
N ALA A 138 6.11 23.30 -5.49
CA ALA A 138 6.35 24.01 -4.24
C ALA A 138 5.55 23.46 -3.05
N ASN A 139 5.12 22.19 -3.10
CA ASN A 139 4.42 21.56 -1.98
C ASN A 139 5.36 21.39 -0.78
N ILE A 140 4.87 21.70 0.41
CA ILE A 140 5.62 21.57 1.68
C ILE A 140 5.20 20.27 2.35
N LEU A 141 6.17 19.41 2.69
CA LEU A 141 5.94 18.27 3.57
C LEU A 141 6.33 18.65 5.00
N LEU A 142 5.34 18.73 5.88
CA LEU A 142 5.51 18.95 7.31
C LEU A 142 5.42 17.63 8.07
N ALA A 143 6.29 17.45 9.05
CA ALA A 143 6.20 16.38 10.03
C ALA A 143 5.78 16.94 11.39
N ASN A 144 4.82 16.27 12.02
CA ASN A 144 4.30 16.62 13.32
C ASN A 144 4.43 15.45 14.29
N LEU A 145 5.12 15.70 15.41
CA LEU A 145 5.23 14.75 16.50
C LEU A 145 3.99 14.84 17.39
N SER A 146 3.26 13.73 17.50
CA SER A 146 2.12 13.61 18.41
C SER A 146 2.61 13.28 19.83
N GLU A 147 1.80 13.60 20.84
CA GLU A 147 2.06 13.30 22.26
C GLU A 147 2.35 11.82 22.54
N ASN A 148 1.86 10.91 21.69
CA ASN A 148 2.11 9.48 21.78
C ASN A 148 3.44 9.04 21.13
N GLY A 149 4.30 9.98 20.73
CA GLY A 149 5.58 9.73 20.08
C GLY A 149 5.47 9.31 18.62
N LYS A 150 4.26 9.25 18.04
CA LYS A 150 4.08 8.96 16.60
C LYS A 150 4.24 10.22 15.78
N MET A 151 4.96 10.10 14.67
CA MET A 151 5.05 11.16 13.68
C MET A 151 3.89 11.05 12.68
N SER A 152 3.31 12.19 12.33
CA SER A 152 2.38 12.34 11.21
C SER A 152 2.97 13.24 10.15
N ILE A 153 2.64 12.98 8.89
CA ILE A 153 3.10 13.79 7.76
C ILE A 153 1.90 14.51 7.15
N LEU A 154 2.06 15.81 6.91
CA LEU A 154 1.07 16.66 6.28
C LEU A 154 1.68 17.29 5.03
N ALA A 155 0.99 17.19 3.90
CA ALA A 155 1.36 17.88 2.67
C ALA A 155 0.53 19.15 2.49
N ILE A 156 1.18 20.29 2.34
CA ILE A 156 0.54 21.58 2.03
C ILE A 156 0.83 21.92 0.57
N LEU A 157 -0.22 22.20 -0.19
CA LEU A 157 -0.09 22.49 -1.62
C LEU A 157 0.56 23.85 -1.85
N GLY A 158 1.58 23.93 -2.70
CA GLY A 158 2.40 25.13 -2.87
C GLY A 158 1.62 26.36 -3.35
N HIS A 159 0.57 26.16 -4.16
CA HIS A 159 -0.32 27.24 -4.60
C HIS A 159 -1.20 27.80 -3.49
N ALA A 160 -1.46 27.02 -2.44
CA ALA A 160 -2.24 27.46 -1.29
C ALA A 160 -1.38 28.18 -0.24
N VAL A 161 -0.04 28.10 -0.32
CA VAL A 161 0.87 28.73 0.63
C VAL A 161 0.94 30.24 0.41
N GLN A 162 0.54 31.00 1.42
CA GLN A 162 0.60 32.47 1.42
C GLN A 162 1.90 32.97 2.05
N ASP A 163 2.26 32.42 3.21
CA ASP A 163 3.47 32.81 3.94
C ASP A 163 4.01 31.66 4.81
N VAL A 164 5.31 31.69 5.10
CA VAL A 164 6.00 30.66 5.90
C VAL A 164 6.95 31.35 6.89
N GLU A 165 6.68 31.17 8.17
CA GLU A 165 7.48 31.71 9.27
C GLU A 165 8.32 30.60 9.90
N ILE A 166 9.61 30.83 10.12
CA ILE A 166 10.47 29.90 10.86
C ILE A 166 10.27 30.15 12.36
N VAL A 167 9.91 29.09 13.09
CA VAL A 167 9.66 29.10 14.53
C VAL A 167 10.88 28.63 15.30
N ALA A 168 11.53 27.55 14.84
CA ALA A 168 12.68 26.96 15.50
C ALA A 168 13.57 26.19 14.51
N GLU A 169 14.83 25.98 14.87
CA GLU A 169 15.73 25.07 14.16
C GLU A 169 15.83 23.73 14.91
N ALA A 170 15.91 22.62 14.17
CA ALA A 170 16.00 21.30 14.78
C ALA A 170 17.36 21.11 15.46
N ASP A 171 17.34 20.60 16.69
CA ASP A 171 18.52 20.02 17.32
C ASP A 171 18.90 18.69 16.65
N ASP A 172 20.05 18.14 17.06
CA ASP A 172 20.57 16.92 16.44
C ASP A 172 19.66 15.70 16.69
N GLU A 173 19.00 15.64 17.86
CA GLU A 173 18.04 14.58 18.18
C GLU A 173 16.81 14.63 17.25
N MET A 174 16.26 15.82 17.01
CA MET A 174 15.13 16.00 16.11
C MET A 174 15.52 15.71 14.66
N LYS A 175 16.71 16.13 14.21
CA LYS A 175 17.21 15.77 12.87
C LYS A 175 17.31 14.26 12.69
N GLU A 176 17.81 13.55 13.70
CA GLU A 176 17.87 12.08 13.70
C GLU A 176 16.46 11.47 13.61
N LYS A 177 15.50 11.96 14.41
CA LYS A 177 14.09 11.53 14.35
C LYS A 177 13.48 11.75 12.96
N LEU A 178 13.68 12.92 12.36
CA LEU A 178 13.17 13.24 11.03
C LEU A 178 13.80 12.35 9.95
N ALA A 179 15.11 12.09 10.03
CA ALA A 179 15.82 11.22 9.10
C ALA A 179 15.28 9.78 9.17
N HIS A 180 14.96 9.28 10.37
CA HIS A 180 14.45 7.93 10.57
C HIS A 180 13.02 7.70 10.04
N LEU A 181 12.23 8.75 9.74
CA LEU A 181 10.86 8.59 9.23
C LEU A 181 10.76 7.81 7.92
N PHE A 182 11.78 7.94 7.07
CA PHE A 182 11.84 7.27 5.78
C PHE A 182 12.87 6.16 5.73
N MET A 183 13.59 5.93 6.84
CA MET A 183 14.40 4.75 6.96
C MET A 183 13.47 3.56 7.20
N PRO A 184 13.67 2.43 6.50
CA PRO A 184 12.99 1.22 6.89
C PRO A 184 13.26 0.99 8.37
N GLU A 185 12.22 0.71 9.16
CA GLU A 185 12.40 0.24 10.53
C GLU A 185 13.49 -0.83 10.49
N LYS A 186 14.45 -0.79 11.43
CA LYS A 186 15.44 -1.85 11.55
C LYS A 186 14.67 -3.16 11.66
N SER A 187 14.58 -3.89 10.55
CA SER A 187 14.04 -5.23 10.58
C SER A 187 14.91 -5.99 11.56
N PRO A 188 14.33 -6.81 12.45
CA PRO A 188 15.15 -7.64 13.31
C PRO A 188 16.11 -8.40 12.41
N THR A 189 17.41 -8.28 12.67
CA THR A 189 18.42 -9.03 11.92
C THR A 189 18.28 -10.48 12.34
N TYR A 190 17.51 -11.25 11.57
CA TYR A 190 17.36 -12.67 11.80
C TYR A 190 18.57 -13.41 11.26
N SER A 191 19.10 -14.36 12.03
CA SER A 191 20.05 -15.32 11.50
C SER A 191 19.36 -16.25 10.48
N HIS A 192 20.15 -16.93 9.65
CA HIS A 192 19.59 -17.89 8.70
C HIS A 192 18.86 -19.03 9.43
N GLU A 193 19.42 -19.49 10.55
CA GLU A 193 18.86 -20.52 11.41
C GLU A 193 17.54 -20.09 12.04
N GLU A 194 17.44 -18.83 12.49
CA GLU A 194 16.19 -18.28 13.04
C GLU A 194 15.10 -18.17 11.99
N LEU A 195 15.44 -17.76 10.77
CA LEU A 195 14.50 -17.71 9.65
C LEU A 195 14.01 -19.11 9.28
N ASP A 196 14.89 -20.09 9.21
CA ASP A 196 14.50 -21.47 8.93
C ASP A 196 13.64 -22.06 10.05
N GLN A 197 13.95 -21.78 11.32
CA GLN A 197 13.13 -22.20 12.44
C GLN A 197 11.72 -21.59 12.36
N LYS A 198 11.61 -20.28 12.07
CA LYS A 198 10.33 -19.60 11.89
C LYS A 198 9.54 -20.16 10.71
N LYS A 199 10.19 -20.34 9.57
CA LYS A 199 9.63 -20.94 8.36
C LYS A 199 9.02 -22.30 8.65
N ASN A 200 9.82 -23.20 9.24
CA ASN A 200 9.44 -24.58 9.49
C ASN A 200 8.32 -24.66 10.55
N SER A 201 8.39 -23.83 11.59
CA SER A 201 7.35 -23.80 12.64
C SER A 201 6.02 -23.30 12.09
N LEU A 202 6.03 -22.23 11.28
CA LEU A 202 4.81 -21.70 10.64
C LEU A 202 4.23 -22.71 9.64
N LYS A 203 5.09 -23.32 8.81
CA LYS A 203 4.68 -24.37 7.85
C LYS A 203 4.00 -25.53 8.58
N SER A 204 4.65 -26.08 9.60
CA SER A 204 4.08 -27.19 10.40
C SER A 204 2.77 -26.80 11.08
N TRP A 205 2.65 -25.56 11.57
CA TRP A 205 1.40 -25.08 12.17
C TRP A 205 0.27 -24.99 11.13
N LEU A 206 0.53 -24.46 9.94
CA LEU A 206 -0.46 -24.38 8.85
C LEU A 206 -0.90 -25.78 8.40
N GLU A 207 0.04 -26.69 8.18
CA GLU A 207 -0.25 -28.07 7.80
C GLU A 207 -1.06 -28.81 8.86
N LYS A 208 -0.74 -28.61 10.15
CA LYS A 208 -1.51 -29.15 11.29
C LYS A 208 -2.95 -28.63 11.31
N ASN A 209 -3.19 -27.41 10.82
CA ASN A 209 -4.53 -26.83 10.66
C ASN A 209 -5.18 -27.17 9.31
N HIS A 210 -4.66 -28.19 8.61
CA HIS A 210 -5.13 -28.68 7.31
C HIS A 210 -5.07 -27.63 6.19
N ILE A 211 -4.15 -26.67 6.30
CA ILE A 211 -3.87 -25.70 5.26
C ILE A 211 -2.70 -26.22 4.43
N PRO A 212 -2.88 -26.46 3.11
CA PRO A 212 -1.80 -26.94 2.26
C PRO A 212 -0.73 -25.87 2.06
N VAL A 213 0.54 -26.22 2.27
CA VAL A 213 1.68 -25.32 2.12
C VAL A 213 2.77 -26.00 1.29
N GLU A 214 3.31 -25.27 0.32
CA GLU A 214 4.44 -25.69 -0.51
C GLU A 214 5.57 -24.67 -0.38
N GLU A 215 6.82 -25.13 -0.48
CA GLU A 215 7.98 -24.22 -0.52
C GLU A 215 8.28 -23.83 -1.98
N GLN A 216 8.51 -22.54 -2.22
CA GLN A 216 8.74 -21.98 -3.55
C GLN A 216 9.99 -21.09 -3.57
N GLY A 217 10.54 -20.92 -4.79
CA GLY A 217 11.77 -20.18 -5.05
C GLY A 217 13.03 -21.07 -5.07
N GLU A 218 14.12 -20.55 -5.63
CA GLU A 218 15.39 -21.27 -5.74
C GLU A 218 15.97 -21.67 -4.37
N LEU A 219 15.74 -20.83 -3.37
CA LEU A 219 16.18 -21.02 -1.99
C LEU A 219 15.11 -21.64 -1.09
N GLN A 220 13.94 -22.01 -1.62
CA GLN A 220 12.80 -22.55 -0.85
C GLN A 220 12.47 -21.71 0.41
N SER A 221 12.64 -20.39 0.29
CA SER A 221 12.47 -19.45 1.38
C SER A 221 11.04 -18.92 1.46
N THR A 222 10.25 -19.04 0.39
CA THR A 222 8.86 -18.55 0.35
C THR A 222 7.89 -19.70 0.58
N LEU A 223 6.97 -19.53 1.53
CA LEU A 223 5.86 -20.47 1.74
C LEU A 223 4.69 -20.09 0.84
N CYS A 224 4.25 -20.99 -0.03
CA CYS A 224 3.04 -20.84 -0.81
C CYS A 224 1.88 -21.58 -0.15
N VAL A 225 0.86 -20.83 0.25
CA VAL A 225 -0.32 -21.32 0.91
C VAL A 225 -1.41 -21.56 -0.13
N ALA A 226 -1.83 -22.82 -0.26
CA ALA A 226 -2.90 -23.27 -1.16
C ALA A 226 -2.77 -22.81 -2.62
N GLY A 227 -1.55 -22.52 -3.09
CA GLY A 227 -1.29 -22.06 -4.46
C GLY A 227 -1.73 -20.61 -4.77
N VAL A 228 -2.21 -19.85 -3.77
CA VAL A 228 -2.91 -18.57 -3.99
C VAL A 228 -2.37 -17.40 -3.16
N LEU A 229 -1.55 -17.69 -2.16
CA LEU A 229 -0.91 -16.70 -1.29
C LEU A 229 0.54 -17.13 -1.04
N THR A 230 1.44 -16.17 -0.96
CA THR A 230 2.83 -16.39 -0.57
C THR A 230 3.15 -15.68 0.73
N ILE A 231 4.01 -16.28 1.56
CA ILE A 231 4.54 -15.70 2.79
C ILE A 231 6.06 -15.68 2.65
N ASN A 232 6.63 -14.48 2.70
CA ASN A 232 8.07 -14.27 2.60
C ASN A 232 8.71 -14.13 4.00
N PRO A 233 10.04 -14.32 4.13
CA PRO A 233 10.76 -13.91 5.33
C PRO A 233 10.47 -12.43 5.68
N PRO A 234 10.36 -12.06 6.97
CA PRO A 234 10.57 -12.86 8.18
C PRO A 234 9.34 -13.66 8.69
N TYR A 235 8.37 -13.96 7.82
CA TYR A 235 7.20 -14.81 8.10
C TYR A 235 6.18 -14.22 9.08
N GLY A 236 6.04 -12.89 9.08
CA GLY A 236 5.01 -12.17 9.82
C GLY A 236 3.72 -11.93 9.01
N PRO A 237 2.70 -11.33 9.63
CA PRO A 237 1.42 -11.03 8.98
C PRO A 237 1.60 -10.07 7.80
N LYS A 238 2.47 -9.07 7.94
CA LYS A 238 2.75 -8.09 6.87
C LYS A 238 3.53 -8.69 5.69
N ASP A 239 4.09 -9.88 5.87
CA ASP A 239 4.93 -10.55 4.85
C ASP A 239 4.11 -11.51 3.95
N CYS A 240 2.79 -11.53 4.13
CA CYS A 240 1.84 -12.23 3.28
C CYS A 240 1.52 -11.43 2.00
N ASN A 241 1.43 -12.10 0.85
CA ASN A 241 1.11 -11.50 -0.44
C ASN A 241 0.09 -12.36 -1.21
N SER A 242 -1.01 -11.74 -1.66
CA SER A 242 -1.99 -12.37 -2.54
C SER A 242 -2.73 -11.31 -3.36
N SER A 243 -3.18 -11.69 -4.56
CA SER A 243 -4.09 -10.86 -5.36
C SER A 243 -5.53 -10.87 -4.85
N ASN A 244 -5.85 -11.72 -3.87
CA ASN A 244 -7.16 -11.83 -3.25
C ASN A 244 -7.13 -11.30 -1.81
N GLU A 245 -7.60 -10.07 -1.63
CA GLU A 245 -7.64 -9.36 -0.33
C GLU A 245 -8.37 -10.12 0.78
N ILE A 246 -9.43 -10.88 0.44
CA ILE A 246 -10.17 -11.68 1.42
C ILE A 246 -9.30 -12.82 1.94
N ILE A 247 -8.55 -13.46 1.05
CA ILE A 247 -7.62 -14.53 1.42
C ILE A 247 -6.44 -13.95 2.21
N LEU A 248 -5.88 -12.83 1.73
CA LEU A 248 -4.79 -12.12 2.39
C LEU A 248 -5.15 -11.80 3.85
N SER A 249 -6.23 -11.07 4.07
CA SER A 249 -6.66 -10.66 5.41
C SER A 249 -6.86 -11.85 6.36
N ARG A 250 -7.41 -12.97 5.87
CA ARG A 250 -7.63 -14.15 6.69
C ARG A 250 -6.34 -14.88 7.05
N VAL A 251 -5.42 -15.04 6.11
CA VAL A 251 -4.13 -15.67 6.40
C VAL A 251 -3.30 -14.78 7.33
N GLN A 252 -3.36 -13.45 7.16
CA GLN A 252 -2.74 -12.52 8.10
C GLN A 252 -3.26 -12.71 9.53
N GLN A 253 -4.58 -12.82 9.72
CA GLN A 253 -5.19 -13.12 11.01
C GLN A 253 -4.77 -14.48 11.59
N LEU A 254 -4.61 -15.50 10.74
CA LEU A 254 -4.11 -16.80 11.17
C LEU A 254 -2.65 -16.73 11.65
N VAL A 255 -1.80 -16.02 10.91
CA VAL A 255 -0.39 -15.80 11.28
C VAL A 255 -0.30 -14.98 12.57
N GLU A 256 -1.12 -13.95 12.74
CA GLU A 256 -1.23 -13.18 13.99
C GLU A 256 -1.62 -14.07 15.18
N SER A 257 -2.64 -14.90 14.99
CA SER A 257 -3.12 -15.83 16.02
C SER A 257 -2.04 -16.85 16.40
N TYR A 258 -1.30 -17.37 15.42
CA TYR A 258 -0.15 -18.25 15.65
C TYR A 258 0.94 -17.56 16.48
N LEU A 259 1.32 -16.34 16.11
CA LEU A 259 2.36 -15.59 16.84
C LEU A 259 1.93 -15.28 18.27
N ALA A 260 0.65 -15.00 18.51
CA ALA A 260 0.09 -14.81 19.85
C ALA A 260 0.14 -16.08 20.72
N LEU A 261 0.11 -17.28 20.12
CA LEU A 261 0.25 -18.55 20.85
C LEU A 261 1.70 -18.89 21.20
N GLN A 262 2.67 -18.18 20.63
CA GLN A 262 4.11 -18.37 20.90
C GLN A 262 4.65 -17.43 21.99
N GLN A 263 3.82 -16.50 22.49
CA GLN A 263 4.13 -15.56 23.58
C GLN A 263 3.62 -16.08 24.92
#